data_AF-A0A359AUD1-F1
#
_entry.id   AF-A0A359AUD1-F1
#
_cell.length_a   1.000
_cell.length_b   1.000
_cell.length_c   1.000
_cell.angle_alpha   90.00
_cell.angle_beta   90.00
_cell.angle_gamma   90.00
#
_symmetry.space_group_name_H-M   'P 1'
#
loop_
_entity.id
_entity.type
_entity.pdbx_description
1 polymer ?
#
loop_
_entity_poly.entity_id
_entity_poly.type
_entity_poly.pdbx_seq_one_letter_code
_entity_poly.pdbx_strand_id
1 'polypeptide(L)'
;SAEERKRVAGKELVVTQLIDSSTGKVIEVYFNFIYTAPFATIPVSTYRKIELELKEKVWFTPTADGKRMKFIMNSWRQEISRLPADK
;
A
#
# COMPACT_ATOMS: atom_id res chain seq x y z
N SER A 1 2.23 15.86 2.96
CA SER A 1 2.73 16.84 3.94
C SER A 1 2.30 16.45 5.36
N ALA A 2 2.68 17.22 6.38
CA ALA A 2 2.23 17.00 7.76
C ALA A 2 0.72 17.21 7.91
N GLU A 3 0.16 18.19 7.20
CA GLU A 3 -1.27 18.53 7.18
C GLU A 3 -2.11 17.40 6.58
N GLU A 4 -1.65 16.83 5.46
CA GLU A 4 -2.31 15.68 4.84
C GLU A 4 -2.31 14.47 5.77
N ARG A 5 -1.18 14.17 6.42
CA ARG A 5 -1.07 13.09 7.41
C ARG A 5 -2.02 13.31 8.58
N LYS A 6 -2.13 14.54 9.10
CA LYS A 6 -3.08 14.89 10.16
C LYS A 6 -4.53 14.66 9.73
N ARG A 7 -4.88 14.99 8.49
CA ARG A 7 -6.24 14.82 7.93
C ARG A 7 -6.65 13.35 7.79
N VAL A 8 -5.71 12.46 7.48
CA VAL A 8 -5.97 11.02 7.31
C VAL A 8 -5.58 10.18 8.54
N ALA A 9 -5.08 10.81 9.60
CA ALA A 9 -4.64 10.11 10.81
C ALA A 9 -5.79 9.34 11.47
N GLY A 10 -5.52 8.11 11.91
CA GLY A 10 -6.51 7.21 12.49
C GLY A 10 -7.54 6.66 11.49
N LYS A 11 -7.32 6.86 10.19
CA LYS A 11 -8.15 6.27 9.12
C LYS A 11 -7.36 5.17 8.41
N GLU A 12 -8.09 4.24 7.83
CA GLU A 12 -7.52 3.09 7.11
C GLU A 12 -7.52 3.31 5.60
N LEU A 13 -6.37 3.04 4.98
CA LEU A 13 -6.22 2.92 3.54
C LEU A 13 -6.11 1.45 3.16
N VAL A 14 -6.90 0.98 2.19
CA VAL A 14 -6.71 -0.37 1.64
C VAL A 14 -5.56 -0.31 0.64
N VAL A 15 -4.53 -1.11 0.89
CA VAL A 15 -3.38 -1.28 0.00
C VAL A 15 -3.40 -2.72 -0.50
N THR A 16 -3.22 -2.90 -1.81
CA THR A 16 -3.11 -4.22 -2.41
C THR A 16 -1.88 -4.29 -3.30
N GLN A 17 -1.14 -5.38 -3.18
CA GLN A 17 0.01 -5.71 -4.01
C GLN A 17 -0.29 -6.96 -4.81
N LEU A 18 0.08 -6.95 -6.09
CA LEU A 18 0.23 -8.16 -6.89
C LEU A 18 1.71 -8.53 -6.91
N ILE A 19 1.98 -9.78 -6.61
CA ILE A 19 3.31 -10.34 -6.42
C ILE A 19 3.50 -11.42 -7.48
N ASP A 20 4.61 -11.34 -8.21
CA ASP A 20 5.02 -12.38 -9.14
C ASP A 20 5.22 -13.69 -8.35
N SER A 21 4.47 -14.73 -8.72
CA SER A 21 4.46 -15.99 -7.98
C SER A 21 5.78 -16.75 -8.08
N SER A 22 6.60 -16.48 -9.10
CA SER A 22 7.87 -17.17 -9.34
C SER A 22 9.03 -16.51 -8.58
N THR A 23 9.10 -15.18 -8.58
CA THR A 23 10.19 -14.38 -8.03
C THR A 23 9.89 -13.79 -6.66
N GLY A 24 8.60 -13.67 -6.30
CA GLY A 24 8.15 -13.00 -5.09
C GLY A 24 8.27 -11.48 -5.11
N LYS A 25 8.64 -10.87 -6.25
CA LYS A 25 8.71 -9.41 -6.39
C LYS A 25 7.32 -8.81 -6.58
N VAL A 26 7.11 -7.62 -6.02
CA VAL A 26 5.86 -6.85 -6.24
C VAL A 26 5.86 -6.30 -7.67
N ILE A 27 4.85 -6.67 -8.46
CA ILE A 27 4.69 -6.23 -9.87
C ILE A 27 3.71 -5.08 -10.00
N GLU A 28 2.69 -5.00 -9.14
CA GLU A 28 1.70 -3.92 -9.12
C GLU A 28 1.30 -3.57 -7.69
N VAL A 29 0.95 -2.30 -7.47
CA VAL A 29 0.33 -1.82 -6.23
C VAL A 29 -0.86 -0.95 -6.61
N TYR A 30 -2.00 -1.18 -5.95
CA TYR A 30 -3.16 -0.30 -6.07
C TYR A 30 -3.78 -0.02 -4.71
N PHE A 31 -4.50 1.10 -4.66
CA PHE A 31 -5.10 1.64 -3.45
C PHE A 31 -6.61 1.71 -3.63
N ASN A 32 -7.37 1.25 -2.66
CA ASN A 32 -8.83 1.32 -2.69
C ASN A 32 -9.34 2.25 -1.58
N PHE A 33 -10.21 3.16 -1.97
CA PHE A 33 -10.93 4.06 -1.08
C PHE A 33 -12.18 4.56 -1.79
N ILE A 34 -13.22 4.90 -1.02
CA ILE A 34 -14.43 5.53 -1.56
C ILE A 34 -14.18 7.02 -1.83
N TYR A 35 -14.92 7.61 -2.77
CA TYR A 35 -14.73 9.01 -3.18
C TYR A 35 -14.97 10.03 -2.05
N THR A 36 -15.73 9.66 -1.01
CA THR A 36 -15.97 10.49 0.18
C THR A 36 -14.87 10.37 1.23
N ALA A 37 -13.94 9.43 1.09
CA ALA A 37 -12.83 9.26 2.01
C ALA A 37 -11.81 10.40 1.80
N PRO A 38 -11.13 10.88 2.86
CA PRO A 38 -10.15 11.97 2.72
C PRO A 38 -8.96 11.58 1.83
N PHE A 39 -8.72 10.29 1.62
CA PHE A 39 -7.77 9.74 0.66
C PHE A 39 -8.04 10.18 -0.79
N ALA A 40 -9.30 10.45 -1.16
CA ALA A 40 -9.66 10.92 -2.50
C ALA A 40 -9.06 12.31 -2.85
N THR A 41 -8.62 13.06 -1.85
CA THR A 41 -8.01 14.40 -2.02
C THR A 41 -6.50 14.41 -1.85
N ILE A 42 -5.87 13.24 -1.64
CA ILE A 42 -4.42 13.11 -1.56
C ILE A 42 -3.85 13.13 -2.99
N PRO A 43 -2.78 13.90 -3.26
CA PRO A 43 -2.16 13.95 -4.57
C PRO A 43 -1.75 12.56 -5.07
N VAL A 44 -2.01 12.30 -6.36
CA VAL A 44 -1.66 11.03 -7.03
C VAL A 44 -0.16 10.71 -6.91
N SER A 45 0.69 11.73 -6.91
CA SER A 45 2.15 11.59 -6.73
C SER A 45 2.53 10.91 -5.40
N THR A 46 1.73 11.07 -4.35
CA THR A 46 1.95 10.40 -3.06
C THR A 46 1.74 8.89 -3.20
N TYR A 47 0.65 8.47 -3.85
CA TYR A 47 0.40 7.05 -4.12
C TYR A 47 1.45 6.44 -5.04
N ARG A 48 1.87 7.18 -6.08
CA ARG A 48 2.94 6.75 -6.98
C ARG A 48 4.26 6.55 -6.24
N LYS A 49 4.61 7.43 -5.29
CA LYS A 49 5.81 7.27 -4.47
C LYS A 49 5.75 5.99 -3.63
N ILE A 50 4.61 5.72 -2.99
CA ILE A 50 4.41 4.49 -2.18
C ILE A 50 4.49 3.24 -3.07
N GLU A 51 3.83 3.24 -4.24
CA GLU A 51 3.91 2.14 -5.20
C GLU A 51 5.37 1.83 -5.56
N LEU A 52 6.14 2.86 -5.96
CA LEU A 52 7.54 2.68 -6.36
C LEU A 52 8.41 2.16 -5.22
N GLU A 53 8.26 2.70 -4.00
CA GLU A 53 9.00 2.23 -2.83
C GLU A 53 8.68 0.77 -2.48
N LEU A 54 7.42 0.35 -2.58
CA LEU A 54 7.04 -1.04 -2.33
C LEU A 54 7.59 -1.98 -3.42
N LYS A 55 7.56 -1.58 -4.69
CA LYS A 55 8.12 -2.38 -5.79
C LYS A 55 9.64 -2.51 -5.74
N GLU A 56 10.32 -1.48 -5.24
CA GLU A 56 11.79 -1.47 -5.13
C GLU A 56 12.28 -2.24 -3.89
N LYS A 57 11.60 -2.07 -2.75
CA LYS A 57 12.15 -2.47 -1.43
C LYS A 57 11.51 -3.71 -0.83
N VAL A 58 10.40 -4.21 -1.40
CA VAL A 58 9.67 -5.36 -0.86
C VAL A 58 9.66 -6.52 -1.84
N TRP A 59 10.01 -7.70 -1.35
CA TRP A 59 9.81 -8.98 -2.02
C TRP A 59 9.56 -10.07 -0.98
N PHE A 60 8.98 -11.16 -1.44
CA PHE A 60 8.62 -12.31 -0.61
C PHE A 60 9.35 -13.54 -1.12
N THR A 61 9.34 -14.62 -0.33
CA THR A 61 9.75 -15.95 -0.78
C THR A 61 8.48 -16.78 -0.97
N PRO A 62 8.00 -17.00 -2.21
CA PRO A 62 6.81 -17.79 -2.46
C PRO A 62 7.00 -19.24 -2.03
N THR A 63 5.98 -19.81 -1.38
CA THR A 63 5.93 -21.24 -1.07
C THR A 63 5.77 -22.08 -2.33
N ALA A 64 5.92 -23.40 -2.22
CA ALA A 64 5.65 -24.31 -3.34
C ALA A 64 4.23 -24.13 -3.91
N ASP A 65 3.25 -23.87 -3.04
CA ASP A 65 1.86 -23.60 -3.44
C ASP A 65 1.72 -22.22 -4.09
N GLY A 66 2.36 -21.19 -3.53
CA GLY A 66 2.37 -19.85 -4.10
C GLY A 66 2.92 -19.81 -5.53
N LYS A 67 3.98 -20.58 -5.81
CA LYS A 67 4.58 -20.68 -7.16
C LYS A 67 3.67 -21.29 -8.22
N ARG A 68 2.59 -22.00 -7.83
CA ARG A 68 1.61 -22.55 -8.79
C ARG A 68 0.55 -21.53 -9.21
N MET A 69 0.45 -20.40 -8.53
CA MET A 69 -0.50 -19.34 -8.85
C MET A 69 -0.02 -18.51 -10.05
N LYS A 70 -0.93 -17.84 -10.75
CA LYS A 70 -0.58 -16.86 -11.80
C LYS A 70 0.14 -15.64 -11.23
N PHE A 71 -0.31 -15.19 -10.06
CA PHE A 71 0.29 -14.17 -9.21
C PHE A 71 -0.23 -14.39 -7.78
N ILE A 72 0.41 -13.79 -6.80
CA ILE A 72 -0.05 -13.78 -5.41
C ILE A 72 -0.61 -12.40 -5.11
N MET A 73 -1.82 -12.33 -4.56
CA MET A 73 -2.43 -11.08 -4.12
C MET A 73 -2.29 -10.95 -2.61
N ASN A 74 -1.73 -9.84 -2.15
CA ASN A 74 -1.69 -9.49 -0.74
C ASN A 74 -2.40 -8.15 -0.53
N SER A 75 -3.47 -8.14 0.27
CA SER A 75 -4.30 -6.96 0.52
C SER A 75 -4.46 -6.75 2.02
N TRP A 76 -4.29 -5.51 2.48
CA TRP A 76 -4.45 -5.15 3.89
C TRP A 76 -5.03 -3.75 4.06
N ARG A 77 -5.53 -3.49 5.27
CA ARG A 77 -5.94 -2.17 5.73
C ARG A 77 -4.82 -1.57 6.56
N GLN A 78 -4.33 -0.40 6.15
CA GLN A 78 -3.28 0.31 6.84
C GLN A 78 -3.88 1.51 7.56
N GLU A 79 -3.93 1.48 8.89
CA GLU A 79 -4.20 2.68 9.67
C GLU A 79 -3.01 3.65 9.53
N ILE A 80 -3.30 4.91 9.22
CA ILE A 80 -2.29 5.96 9.19
C ILE A 80 -2.02 6.43 10.61
N SER A 81 -0.78 6.25 11.06
CA SER A 81 -0.34 6.67 12.38
C SER A 81 -0.64 8.16 12.60
N ARG A 82 -1.15 8.47 13.79
CA ARG A 82 -1.18 9.84 14.28
C ARG A 82 0.27 10.30 14.40
N LEU A 83 0.57 11.52 13.92
CA LEU A 83 1.84 12.15 14.24
C LEU A 83 2.01 12.09 15.76
N PRO A 84 3.23 11.85 16.29
CA PRO A 84 3.47 12.00 17.71
C PRO A 84 2.89 13.34 18.13
N ALA A 85 2.04 13.36 19.16
CA ALA A 85 1.68 14.63 19.78
C ALA A 85 2.99 15.29 20.15
N ASP A 86 3.21 16.52 19.67
CA ASP A 86 4.39 17.31 19.96
C ASP A 86 4.65 17.21 21.47
N LYS A 87 5.75 16.54 21.85
CA LYS A 87 6.19 16.44 23.24
C LYS A 87 6.93 17.72 23.60
#